data_AF-A0A1G3AHG7-F1
#
_entry.id   AF-A0A1G3AHG7-F1
#
_cell.length_a   1.000
_cell.length_b   1.000
_cell.length_c   1.000
_cell.angle_alpha   90.00
_cell.angle_beta   90.00
_cell.angle_gamma   90.00
#
_symmetry.space_group_name_H-M   'P 1'
#
loop_
_entity.id
_entity.type
_entity.pdbx_description
1 polymer ?
#
loop_
_entity_poly.entity_id
_entity_poly.type
_entity_poly.pdbx_seq_one_letter_code
_entity_poly.pdbx_strand_id
1 'polypeptide(L)'
;MKVVIESYLTESKLAAALRQLVGDAWAGGQVSLPGSRRRFDMAFRSRGTTVLVEYDGDEHYRDSLKIRADRQKHALAEANAMRLIRVPYWVQLDRAMAQYWFGLEADIEQSFPHGFITTRLFPASFCELGLARFRPELEALPPTVRDAVVASLRDRVAEYGVEYVLPTGLREVVAA
;
A
#
# COMPACT_ATOMS: atom_id res chain seq x y z
N MET A 1 21.43 9.47 -2.84
CA MET A 1 21.52 8.50 -1.72
C MET A 1 20.75 7.25 -2.12
N LYS A 2 21.37 6.07 -2.01
CA LYS A 2 20.76 4.81 -2.38
C LYS A 2 20.07 4.18 -1.18
N VAL A 3 18.81 3.78 -1.33
CA VAL A 3 18.04 3.03 -0.33
C VAL A 3 17.97 1.58 -0.80
N VAL A 4 18.32 0.64 0.08
CA VAL A 4 18.26 -0.80 -0.21
C VAL A 4 17.16 -1.41 0.64
N ILE A 5 16.22 -2.10 -0.01
CA ILE A 5 15.16 -2.84 0.67
C ILE A 5 15.35 -4.32 0.34
N GLU A 6 15.84 -5.06 1.31
CA GLU A 6 16.01 -6.50 1.19
C GLU A 6 14.65 -7.19 1.36
N SER A 7 14.35 -8.19 0.53
CA SER A 7 13.11 -8.97 0.54
C SER A 7 11.83 -8.11 0.52
N TYR A 8 10.66 -8.71 0.80
CA TYR A 8 9.39 -8.02 0.68
C TYR A 8 9.24 -6.87 1.69
N LEU A 9 8.53 -5.82 1.28
CA LEU A 9 8.24 -4.64 2.07
C LEU A 9 7.39 -4.99 3.29
N THR A 10 7.73 -4.40 4.41
CA THR A 10 6.96 -4.42 5.66
C THR A 10 6.79 -2.98 6.15
N GLU A 11 5.88 -2.73 7.10
CA GLU A 11 5.74 -1.42 7.75
C GLU A 11 7.10 -0.90 8.26
N SER A 12 7.88 -1.74 8.93
CA SER A 12 9.19 -1.37 9.47
C SER A 12 10.21 -1.00 8.38
N LYS A 13 10.23 -1.75 7.26
CA LYS A 13 11.11 -1.45 6.11
C LYS A 13 10.67 -0.18 5.40
N LEU A 14 9.36 0.05 5.27
CA LEU A 14 8.79 1.28 4.72
C LEU A 14 9.18 2.49 5.57
N ALA A 15 9.05 2.39 6.90
CA ALA A 15 9.45 3.44 7.83
C ALA A 15 10.95 3.75 7.75
N ALA A 16 11.79 2.72 7.70
CA ALA A 16 13.23 2.88 7.55
C ALA A 16 13.60 3.56 6.23
N ALA A 17 13.01 3.11 5.11
CA ALA A 17 13.22 3.69 3.79
C ALA A 17 12.77 5.15 3.75
N LEU A 18 11.56 5.47 4.21
CA LEU A 18 11.05 6.84 4.23
C LEU A 18 11.88 7.75 5.11
N ARG A 19 12.27 7.30 6.32
CA ARG A 19 13.14 8.07 7.20
C ARG A 19 14.47 8.41 6.52
N GLN A 20 15.04 7.46 5.78
CA GLN A 20 16.25 7.71 5.00
C GLN A 20 15.97 8.73 3.89
N LEU A 21 14.92 8.54 3.08
CA LEU A 21 14.60 9.40 1.93
C LEU A 21 14.30 10.85 2.29
N VAL A 22 13.60 11.08 3.41
CA VAL A 22 13.08 12.41 3.77
C VAL A 22 13.96 13.15 4.78
N GLY A 23 14.93 12.46 5.42
CA GLY A 23 15.90 13.04 6.34
C GLY A 23 15.24 13.86 7.46
N ASP A 24 15.64 15.11 7.59
CA ASP A 24 15.15 16.05 8.61
C ASP A 24 13.64 16.34 8.51
N ALA A 25 13.02 16.02 7.37
CA ALA A 25 11.57 16.15 7.23
C ALA A 25 10.79 15.02 7.92
N TRP A 26 11.47 14.00 8.46
CA TRP A 26 10.83 12.90 9.19
C TRP A 26 10.13 13.42 10.45
N ALA A 27 8.83 13.15 10.57
CA ALA A 27 7.99 13.65 11.66
C ALA A 27 7.64 12.58 12.71
N GLY A 28 8.11 11.33 12.54
CA GLY A 28 8.00 10.27 13.53
C GLY A 28 7.27 9.01 13.03
N GLY A 29 7.39 7.94 13.81
CA GLY A 29 6.58 6.73 13.69
C GLY A 29 5.48 6.70 14.76
N GLN A 30 4.39 5.98 14.49
CA GLN A 30 3.27 5.79 15.41
C GLN A 30 2.69 7.11 15.95
N VAL A 31 2.52 8.08 15.05
CA VAL A 31 2.14 9.46 15.36
C VAL A 31 0.64 9.59 15.62
N SER A 32 0.25 10.41 16.60
CA SER A 32 -1.16 10.75 16.86
C SER A 32 -1.41 12.21 16.50
N LEU A 33 -2.59 12.51 15.97
CA LEU A 33 -3.01 13.90 15.80
C LEU A 33 -3.57 14.47 17.10
N PRO A 34 -3.47 15.79 17.34
CA PRO A 34 -4.06 16.43 18.51
C PRO A 34 -5.54 16.06 18.69
N GLY A 35 -5.92 15.67 19.90
CA GLY A 35 -7.31 15.29 20.21
C GLY A 35 -7.74 13.91 19.69
N SER A 36 -6.87 13.16 19.02
CA SER A 36 -7.15 11.81 18.52
C SER A 36 -6.37 10.74 19.28
N ARG A 37 -7.04 9.63 19.60
CA ARG A 37 -6.38 8.40 20.08
C ARG A 37 -5.87 7.51 18.95
N ARG A 38 -6.17 7.84 17.69
CA ARG A 38 -5.74 7.06 16.52
C ARG A 38 -4.29 7.40 16.19
N ARG A 39 -3.50 6.35 15.99
CA ARG A 39 -2.12 6.43 15.55
C ARG A 39 -2.04 6.18 14.05
N PHE A 40 -1.10 6.86 13.40
CA PHE A 40 -0.67 6.61 12.04
C PHE A 40 0.74 6.03 12.06
N ASP A 41 1.03 5.09 11.17
CA ASP A 41 2.28 4.31 11.24
C ASP A 41 3.51 5.19 11.15
N MET A 42 3.44 6.23 10.32
CA MET A 42 4.50 7.22 10.20
C MET A 42 4.04 8.53 9.58
N ALA A 43 4.86 9.56 9.76
CA ALA A 43 4.68 10.86 9.14
C ALA A 43 5.99 11.51 8.72
N PHE A 44 5.89 12.34 7.69
CA PHE A 44 6.95 13.27 7.30
C PHE A 44 6.34 14.56 6.73
N ARG A 45 7.16 15.61 6.64
CA ARG A 45 6.79 16.90 6.07
C ARG A 45 7.18 16.93 4.60
N SER A 46 6.28 17.38 3.74
CA SER A 46 6.59 17.57 2.31
C SER A 46 5.78 18.71 1.75
N ARG A 47 6.45 19.62 1.03
CA ARG A 47 5.82 20.78 0.35
C ARG A 47 4.86 21.56 1.25
N GLY A 48 5.24 21.78 2.51
CA GLY A 48 4.45 22.55 3.48
C GLY A 48 3.29 21.81 4.17
N THR A 49 2.99 20.55 3.80
CA THR A 49 1.98 19.72 4.47
C THR A 49 2.61 18.53 5.22
N THR A 50 1.87 17.95 6.17
CA THR A 50 2.20 16.64 6.74
C THR A 50 1.65 15.56 5.82
N VAL A 51 2.52 14.64 5.44
CA VAL A 51 2.16 13.38 4.81
C VAL A 51 2.12 12.32 5.90
N LEU A 52 0.94 11.76 6.14
CA LEU A 52 0.71 10.59 6.97
C LEU A 52 0.79 9.36 6.06
N VAL A 53 1.41 8.29 6.55
CA VAL A 53 1.55 7.03 5.80
C VAL A 53 1.07 5.88 6.67
N GLU A 54 0.32 4.97 6.05
CA GLU A 54 -0.13 3.70 6.62
C GLU A 54 0.34 2.56 5.73
N TYR A 55 0.74 1.46 6.35
CA TYR A 55 1.01 0.19 5.67
C TYR A 55 -0.22 -0.73 5.81
N ASP A 56 -0.91 -0.96 4.71
CA ASP A 56 -2.17 -1.71 4.68
C ASP A 56 -1.87 -3.21 4.50
N GLY A 57 -1.76 -3.93 5.61
CA GLY A 57 -1.76 -5.40 5.66
C GLY A 57 -3.04 -6.04 5.10
N ASP A 58 -3.09 -7.35 5.00
CA ASP A 58 -4.22 -8.07 4.40
C ASP A 58 -5.57 -7.82 5.12
N GLU A 59 -5.55 -7.60 6.43
CA GLU A 59 -6.78 -7.37 7.20
C GLU A 59 -7.49 -6.06 6.78
N HIS A 60 -6.77 -5.12 6.17
CA HIS A 60 -7.35 -3.90 5.57
C HIS A 60 -8.19 -4.16 4.31
N TYR A 61 -8.24 -5.42 3.86
CA TYR A 61 -9.08 -5.91 2.77
C TYR A 61 -10.09 -6.98 3.21
N ARG A 62 -9.89 -7.60 4.36
CA ARG A 62 -10.73 -8.72 4.83
C ARG A 62 -11.68 -8.34 5.95
N ASP A 63 -11.31 -7.34 6.76
CA ASP A 63 -12.10 -6.91 7.92
C ASP A 63 -12.83 -5.58 7.66
N SER A 64 -14.16 -5.65 7.56
CA SER A 64 -15.04 -4.49 7.37
C SER A 64 -14.92 -3.43 8.48
N LEU A 65 -14.63 -3.82 9.72
CA LEU A 65 -14.47 -2.90 10.84
C LEU A 65 -13.13 -2.17 10.78
N LYS A 66 -12.07 -2.83 10.29
CA LYS A 66 -10.81 -2.14 9.97
C LYS A 66 -10.96 -1.16 8.83
N ILE A 67 -11.67 -1.54 7.77
CA ILE A 67 -11.97 -0.63 6.65
C ILE A 67 -12.78 0.59 7.12
N ARG A 68 -13.74 0.40 8.04
CA ARG A 68 -14.46 1.52 8.67
C ARG A 68 -13.51 2.42 9.47
N ALA A 69 -12.62 1.84 10.27
CA ALA A 69 -11.63 2.58 11.04
C ALA A 69 -10.67 3.37 10.14
N ASP A 70 -10.31 2.82 8.98
CA ASP A 70 -9.48 3.47 7.98
C ASP A 70 -10.15 4.69 7.35
N ARG A 71 -11.45 4.59 7.02
CA ARG A 71 -12.25 5.73 6.55
C ARG A 71 -12.29 6.86 7.58
N GLN A 72 -12.38 6.52 8.86
CA GLN A 72 -12.32 7.51 9.95
C GLN A 72 -10.95 8.16 10.07
N LYS A 73 -9.85 7.41 9.88
CA LYS A 73 -8.49 7.97 9.82
C LYS A 73 -8.32 8.92 8.62
N HIS A 74 -8.88 8.57 7.47
CA HIS A 74 -8.85 9.41 6.28
C HIS A 74 -9.56 10.74 6.51
N ALA A 75 -10.81 10.71 6.99
CA ALA A 75 -11.56 11.91 7.32
C ALA A 75 -10.85 12.79 8.38
N LEU A 76 -10.18 12.16 9.34
CA LEU A 76 -9.38 12.88 10.34
C LEU A 76 -8.16 13.57 9.72
N ALA A 77 -7.45 12.92 8.80
CA ALA A 77 -6.33 13.52 8.09
C ALA A 77 -6.78 14.71 7.23
N GLU A 78 -7.87 14.55 6.48
CA GLU A 78 -8.47 15.62 5.66
C GLU A 78 -8.88 16.83 6.51
N ALA A 79 -9.56 16.59 7.64
CA ALA A 79 -9.98 17.64 8.57
C ALA A 79 -8.80 18.43 9.16
N ASN A 80 -7.59 17.86 9.16
CA ASN A 80 -6.36 18.51 9.63
C ASN A 80 -5.47 19.01 8.47
N ALA A 81 -5.98 19.08 7.24
CA ALA A 81 -5.23 19.48 6.04
C ALA A 81 -3.93 18.68 5.82
N MET A 82 -3.97 17.40 6.17
CA MET A 82 -2.87 16.44 5.99
C MET A 82 -3.18 15.49 4.85
N ARG A 83 -2.15 15.04 4.14
CA ARG A 83 -2.29 14.02 3.10
C ARG A 83 -2.08 12.64 3.70
N LEU A 84 -3.04 11.73 3.53
CA LEU A 84 -2.89 10.33 3.93
C LEU A 84 -2.57 9.46 2.71
N ILE A 85 -1.49 8.69 2.79
CA ILE A 85 -1.09 7.69 1.79
C ILE A 85 -1.17 6.31 2.44
N ARG A 86 -1.73 5.35 1.70
CA ARG A 86 -1.81 3.95 2.11
C ARG A 86 -0.98 3.10 1.16
N VAL A 87 -0.07 2.31 1.73
CA VAL A 87 0.83 1.42 0.99
C VAL A 87 0.30 0.00 1.17
N PRO A 88 -0.32 -0.59 0.13
CA PRO A 88 -0.89 -1.92 0.24
C PRO A 88 0.18 -3.01 0.25
N TYR A 89 -0.03 -4.07 1.05
CA TYR A 89 0.97 -5.12 1.28
C TYR A 89 1.41 -5.90 0.03
N TRP A 90 0.61 -5.86 -1.04
CA TRP A 90 0.89 -6.48 -2.33
C TRP A 90 1.68 -5.56 -3.29
N VAL A 91 2.15 -4.39 -2.83
CA VAL A 91 2.98 -3.47 -3.63
C VAL A 91 4.28 -3.16 -2.89
N GLN A 92 5.41 -3.28 -3.61
CA GLN A 92 6.74 -2.95 -3.11
C GLN A 92 7.04 -1.46 -3.25
N LEU A 93 8.01 -0.98 -2.49
CA LEU A 93 8.55 0.38 -2.64
C LEU A 93 9.74 0.32 -3.60
N ASP A 94 9.52 0.77 -4.84
CA ASP A 94 10.55 0.99 -5.85
C ASP A 94 10.58 2.49 -6.24
N ARG A 95 11.40 2.84 -7.24
CA ARG A 95 11.49 4.23 -7.74
C ARG A 95 10.14 4.75 -8.26
N ALA A 96 9.39 3.92 -9.00
CA ALA A 96 8.12 4.33 -9.58
C ALA A 96 7.09 4.64 -8.50
N MET A 97 7.00 3.78 -7.47
CA MET A 97 6.08 3.94 -6.36
C MET A 97 6.48 5.05 -5.40
N ALA A 98 7.78 5.29 -5.18
CA ALA A 98 8.23 6.44 -4.40
C ALA A 98 7.80 7.77 -5.03
N GLN A 99 7.92 7.89 -6.35
CA GLN A 99 7.45 9.04 -7.09
C GLN A 99 5.92 9.13 -7.09
N TYR A 100 5.22 8.02 -7.39
CA TYR A 100 3.76 7.99 -7.48
C TYR A 100 3.09 8.32 -6.14
N TRP A 101 3.49 7.66 -5.05
CA TRP A 101 2.87 7.88 -3.75
C TRP A 101 3.33 9.17 -3.09
N PHE A 102 4.64 9.43 -3.06
CA PHE A 102 5.21 10.47 -2.20
C PHE A 102 5.67 11.70 -2.99
N GLY A 103 5.82 11.61 -4.31
CA GLY A 103 6.41 12.66 -5.14
C GLY A 103 7.91 12.83 -4.87
N LEU A 104 8.58 11.73 -4.51
CA LEU A 104 10.00 11.68 -4.18
C LEU A 104 10.77 11.00 -5.31
N GLU A 105 11.77 11.71 -5.85
CA GLU A 105 12.78 11.10 -6.70
C GLU A 105 13.78 10.35 -5.82
N ALA A 106 13.89 9.04 -6.04
CA ALA A 106 14.66 8.16 -5.18
C ALA A 106 15.46 7.13 -5.97
N ASP A 107 16.67 6.84 -5.49
CA ASP A 107 17.44 5.69 -5.94
C ASP A 107 17.20 4.52 -4.99
N ILE A 108 16.27 3.63 -5.37
CA ILE A 108 15.83 2.50 -4.56
C ILE A 108 16.23 1.21 -5.25
N GLU A 109 16.98 0.37 -4.54
CA GLU A 109 17.24 -1.01 -4.90
C GLU A 109 16.27 -1.91 -4.13
N GLN A 110 15.32 -2.50 -4.86
CA GLN A 110 14.34 -3.46 -4.38
C GLN A 110 14.22 -4.56 -5.45
N SER A 111 14.45 -5.81 -5.07
CA SER A 111 14.46 -6.97 -5.97
C SER A 111 13.24 -7.89 -5.82
N PHE A 112 12.46 -7.70 -4.76
CA PHE A 112 11.22 -8.43 -4.54
C PHE A 112 10.13 -7.93 -5.51
N PRO A 113 9.38 -8.82 -6.17
CA PRO A 113 8.38 -8.41 -7.15
C PRO A 113 7.12 -7.81 -6.50
N HIS A 114 6.44 -6.93 -7.23
CA HIS A 114 5.08 -6.50 -6.88
C HIS A 114 4.10 -7.66 -7.05
N GLY A 115 3.03 -7.64 -6.25
CA GLY A 115 1.91 -8.57 -6.35
C GLY A 115 1.81 -9.59 -5.22
N PHE A 116 1.09 -10.67 -5.48
CA PHE A 116 0.71 -11.69 -4.51
C PHE A 116 1.71 -12.86 -4.51
N ILE A 117 2.93 -12.59 -4.05
CA ILE A 117 4.08 -13.49 -4.24
C ILE A 117 4.20 -14.55 -3.14
N THR A 118 4.29 -14.13 -1.88
CA THR A 118 4.48 -15.03 -0.72
C THR A 118 3.21 -15.26 0.09
N THR A 119 2.17 -14.48 -0.17
CA THR A 119 0.88 -14.55 0.52
C THR A 119 0.00 -15.65 -0.07
N ARG A 120 -0.88 -16.20 0.77
CA ARG A 120 -2.02 -17.04 0.36
C ARG A 120 -3.37 -16.34 0.54
N LEU A 121 -3.33 -15.04 0.81
CA LEU A 121 -4.50 -14.20 0.97
C LEU A 121 -4.73 -13.44 -0.32
N PHE A 122 -5.51 -14.05 -1.22
CA PHE A 122 -5.80 -13.49 -2.54
C PHE A 122 -7.09 -12.65 -2.52
N PRO A 123 -7.39 -11.88 -3.58
CA PRO A 123 -8.64 -11.12 -3.66
C PRO A 123 -9.91 -11.94 -3.41
N ALA A 124 -9.93 -13.24 -3.71
CA ALA A 124 -11.05 -14.13 -3.36
C ALA A 124 -11.33 -14.23 -1.85
N SER A 125 -10.36 -13.89 -0.99
CA SER A 125 -10.51 -13.83 0.47
C SER A 125 -10.93 -12.44 0.98
N PHE A 126 -11.03 -11.44 0.11
CA PHE A 126 -11.40 -10.07 0.52
C PHE A 126 -12.91 -10.00 0.76
N CYS A 127 -13.31 -9.19 1.74
CA CYS A 127 -14.74 -8.89 1.89
C CYS A 127 -15.18 -7.89 0.81
N GLU A 128 -16.48 -7.72 0.59
CA GLU A 128 -17.03 -6.81 -0.42
C GLU A 128 -16.45 -5.38 -0.33
N LEU A 129 -16.26 -4.87 0.89
CA LEU A 129 -15.64 -3.55 1.09
C LEU A 129 -14.14 -3.54 0.72
N GLY A 130 -13.44 -4.65 0.90
CA GLY A 130 -12.06 -4.83 0.49
C GLY A 130 -11.91 -4.94 -1.01
N LEU A 131 -12.84 -5.59 -1.70
CA LEU A 131 -12.89 -5.63 -3.17
C LEU A 131 -13.14 -4.23 -3.75
N ALA A 132 -14.07 -3.47 -3.16
CA ALA A 132 -14.34 -2.09 -3.53
C ALA A 132 -13.15 -1.15 -3.29
N ARG A 133 -12.24 -1.50 -2.38
CA ARG A 133 -10.96 -0.80 -2.16
C ARG A 133 -9.89 -1.26 -3.16
N PHE A 134 -9.71 -2.57 -3.32
CA PHE A 134 -8.66 -3.17 -4.13
C PHE A 134 -8.73 -2.77 -5.60
N ARG A 135 -9.93 -2.80 -6.20
CA ARG A 135 -10.10 -2.49 -7.63
C ARG A 135 -9.56 -1.10 -8.02
N PRO A 136 -10.01 0.02 -7.42
CA PRO A 136 -9.49 1.34 -7.77
C PRO A 136 -8.01 1.50 -7.40
N GLU A 137 -7.52 0.86 -6.34
CA GLU A 137 -6.09 0.88 -5.99
C GLU A 137 -5.25 0.22 -7.09
N LEU A 138 -5.67 -0.94 -7.61
CA LEU A 138 -4.99 -1.62 -8.72
C LEU A 138 -5.04 -0.78 -10.00
N GLU A 139 -6.20 -0.21 -10.34
CA GLU A 139 -6.39 0.59 -11.56
C GLU A 139 -5.56 1.88 -11.55
N ALA A 140 -5.36 2.48 -10.37
CA ALA A 140 -4.63 3.73 -10.22
C ALA A 140 -3.10 3.56 -10.24
N LEU A 141 -2.58 2.33 -10.18
CA LEU A 141 -1.14 2.07 -10.18
C LEU A 141 -0.47 2.50 -11.50
N PRO A 142 0.83 2.87 -11.46
CA PRO A 142 1.64 2.99 -12.66
C PRO A 142 1.55 1.72 -13.51
N PRO A 143 1.43 1.81 -14.86
CA PRO A 143 1.16 0.65 -15.71
C PRO A 143 2.12 -0.52 -15.49
N THR A 144 3.42 -0.26 -15.36
CA THR A 144 4.43 -1.31 -15.11
C THR A 144 4.22 -2.05 -13.80
N VAL A 145 3.80 -1.34 -12.75
CA VAL A 145 3.53 -1.92 -11.43
C VAL A 145 2.22 -2.68 -11.43
N ARG A 146 1.17 -2.11 -12.04
CA ARG A 146 -0.12 -2.79 -12.25
C ARG A 146 0.05 -4.10 -13.00
N ASP A 147 0.78 -4.08 -14.11
CA ASP A 147 0.99 -5.24 -14.97
C ASP A 147 1.77 -6.34 -14.22
N ALA A 148 2.74 -5.97 -13.36
CA ALA A 148 3.42 -6.91 -12.48
C ALA A 148 2.48 -7.55 -11.44
N VAL A 149 1.58 -6.77 -10.83
CA VAL A 149 0.56 -7.29 -9.90
C VAL A 149 -0.40 -8.25 -10.63
N VAL A 150 -0.88 -7.89 -11.82
CA VAL A 150 -1.75 -8.74 -12.64
C VAL A 150 -1.05 -10.03 -13.05
N ALA A 151 0.23 -9.96 -13.46
CA ALA A 151 1.03 -11.14 -13.76
C ALA A 151 1.13 -12.08 -12.55
N SER A 152 1.40 -11.53 -11.36
CA SER A 152 1.42 -12.35 -10.13
C SER A 152 0.07 -13.04 -9.87
N LEU A 153 -1.06 -12.37 -10.14
CA LEU A 153 -2.38 -12.97 -10.00
C LEU A 153 -2.59 -14.10 -11.01
N ARG A 154 -2.15 -13.94 -12.26
CA ARG A 154 -2.17 -15.02 -13.27
C ARG A 154 -1.36 -16.23 -12.80
N ASP A 155 -0.17 -16.01 -12.24
CA ASP A 155 0.67 -17.08 -11.69
C ASP A 155 -0.05 -17.81 -10.55
N ARG A 156 -0.69 -17.06 -9.63
CA ARG A 156 -1.47 -17.67 -8.55
C ARG A 156 -2.69 -18.43 -9.09
N VAL A 157 -3.36 -17.93 -10.14
CA VAL A 157 -4.49 -18.62 -10.79
C VAL A 157 -4.04 -19.94 -11.40
N ALA A 158 -2.87 -19.98 -12.04
CA ALA A 158 -2.31 -21.21 -12.58
C ALA A 158 -1.96 -22.23 -11.49
N GLU A 159 -1.57 -21.77 -10.30
CA GLU A 159 -1.21 -22.64 -9.16
C GLU A 159 -2.43 -23.15 -8.39
N TYR A 160 -3.44 -22.31 -8.14
CA TYR A 160 -4.53 -22.60 -7.20
C TYR A 160 -5.91 -22.76 -7.86
N GLY A 161 -6.10 -22.29 -9.10
CA GLY A 161 -7.42 -22.16 -9.73
C GLY A 161 -8.05 -20.79 -9.51
N VAL A 162 -8.80 -20.31 -10.52
CA VAL A 162 -9.28 -18.93 -10.58
C VAL A 162 -10.23 -18.58 -9.44
N GLU A 163 -11.09 -19.51 -9.04
CA GLU A 163 -12.08 -19.34 -7.97
C GLU A 163 -11.46 -19.18 -6.57
N TYR A 164 -10.21 -19.62 -6.39
CA TYR A 164 -9.49 -19.48 -5.13
C TYR A 164 -8.62 -18.21 -5.07
N VAL A 165 -8.42 -17.54 -6.21
CA VAL A 165 -7.58 -16.33 -6.31
C VAL A 165 -8.43 -15.08 -6.54
N LEU A 166 -9.42 -15.15 -7.43
CA LEU A 166 -10.27 -14.02 -7.80
C LEU A 166 -11.74 -14.34 -7.59
N PRO A 167 -12.51 -13.45 -6.94
CA PRO A 167 -13.96 -13.55 -6.96
C PRO A 167 -14.47 -13.37 -8.40
N THR A 168 -15.67 -13.86 -8.69
CA THR A 168 -16.27 -13.79 -10.03
C THR A 168 -16.19 -12.39 -10.63
N GLY A 169 -16.48 -11.36 -9.82
CA GLY A 169 -16.47 -9.97 -10.26
C GLY A 169 -15.10 -9.37 -10.48
N LEU A 170 -13.98 -10.10 -10.38
CA LEU A 170 -12.62 -9.61 -10.70
C LEU A 170 -11.88 -10.49 -11.71
N ARG A 171 -12.53 -11.52 -12.28
CA ARG A 171 -11.85 -12.46 -13.18
C ARG A 171 -11.37 -11.81 -14.48
N GLU A 172 -12.01 -10.71 -14.89
CA GLU A 172 -11.60 -9.91 -16.04
C GLU A 172 -10.19 -9.33 -15.90
N VAL A 173 -9.71 -9.15 -14.67
CA VAL A 173 -8.36 -8.61 -14.39
C VAL A 173 -7.26 -9.48 -15.01
N VAL A 174 -7.48 -10.80 -15.10
CA VAL A 174 -6.48 -11.77 -15.59
C VAL A 174 -6.84 -12.37 -16.95
N ALA A 175 -7.98 -11.99 -17.53
CA ALA A 175 -8.50 -12.57 -18.76
C ALA A 175 -7.81 -12.07 -20.05
N ALA A 176 -7.02 -11.00 -19.94
CA ALA A 176 -6.24 -10.43 -21.05
C ALA A 176 -4.94 -11.19 -21.31
#